data_AF-A0A258SKW7-F1
#
_entry.id   AF-A0A258SKW7-F1
#
_cell.length_a   1.000
_cell.length_b   1.000
_cell.length_c   1.000
_cell.angle_alpha   90.00
_cell.angle_beta   90.00
_cell.angle_gamma   90.00
#
_symmetry.space_group_name_H-M   'P 1'
#
loop_
_entity.id
_entity.type
_entity.pdbx_description
1 polymer ?
#
loop_
_entity_poly.entity_id
_entity_poly.type
_entity_poly.pdbx_seq_one_letter_code
_entity_poly.pdbx_strand_id
1 'polypeptide(L)'
;MRLPISLKIFSITTALLALMVVVTWLSVLNFRQLNNQVRALSDWYLPLQQQVASVEILIRQQMVHMERVLAGMEVARPDPEFLARESNGFDMRGVNADQIVDSSLRMLGEAEAQQDIELDRVTLAVLGKQLPAIQTARQHFHMSFRQFQIEAEEGTPRSEKIVRDALLREKDTVDVEIGKTIDILNKLTQDTAIQAKAEEKRATALNWIVTAIATALGLIFAGFVTRSLVDPVKRLVGGTRAVEAGDLDVEILVRTHDELATLATSFNHMVVGL
;
A
#
# COMPACT_ATOMS: atom_id res chain seq x y z
N MET A 1 -25.56 -46.64 15.59
CA MET A 1 -26.09 -45.58 16.48
C MET A 1 -26.88 -44.60 15.62
N ARG A 2 -28.13 -44.27 16.00
CA ARG A 2 -28.95 -43.28 15.29
C ARG A 2 -28.41 -41.89 15.66
N LEU A 3 -28.02 -41.09 14.67
CA LEU A 3 -27.52 -39.72 14.90
C LEU A 3 -28.71 -38.78 15.12
N PRO A 4 -28.75 -38.02 16.23
CA PRO A 4 -29.89 -37.17 16.52
C PRO A 4 -30.00 -35.98 15.56
N ILE A 5 -31.23 -35.55 15.23
CA ILE A 5 -31.52 -34.40 14.33
C ILE A 5 -30.81 -33.14 14.84
N SER A 6 -30.82 -32.92 16.16
CA SER A 6 -30.15 -31.78 16.78
C SER A 6 -28.65 -31.75 16.47
N LEU A 7 -27.99 -32.92 16.46
CA LEU A 7 -26.58 -33.05 16.11
C LEU A 7 -26.35 -32.89 14.60
N LYS A 8 -27.30 -33.26 13.74
CA LYS A 8 -27.23 -32.97 12.29
C LYS A 8 -27.30 -31.46 12.02
N ILE A 9 -28.26 -30.77 12.61
CA ILE A 9 -28.39 -29.32 12.46
C ILE A 9 -27.16 -28.62 13.03
N PHE A 10 -26.76 -28.98 14.25
CA PHE A 10 -25.59 -28.39 14.91
C PHE A 10 -24.29 -28.63 14.12
N SER A 11 -24.08 -29.84 13.60
CA SER A 11 -22.87 -30.14 12.82
C SER A 11 -22.82 -29.35 11.51
N ILE A 12 -23.95 -29.13 10.84
CA ILE A 12 -24.03 -28.33 9.61
C ILE A 12 -23.76 -26.85 9.92
N THR A 13 -24.40 -26.29 10.94
CA THR A 13 -24.16 -24.89 11.35
C THR A 13 -22.70 -24.70 11.76
N THR A 14 -22.13 -25.64 12.51
CA THR A 14 -20.72 -25.61 12.91
C THR A 14 -19.80 -25.69 11.69
N ALA A 15 -20.09 -26.56 10.71
CA ALA A 15 -19.31 -26.67 9.49
C ALA A 15 -19.36 -25.38 8.66
N LEU A 16 -20.52 -24.74 8.54
CA LEU A 16 -20.66 -23.45 7.84
C LEU A 16 -19.92 -22.32 8.55
N LEU A 17 -19.97 -22.26 9.88
CA LEU A 17 -19.21 -21.29 10.65
C LEU A 17 -17.70 -21.52 10.53
N ALA A 18 -17.25 -22.77 10.61
CA ALA A 18 -15.84 -23.12 10.41
C ALA A 18 -15.38 -22.74 9.00
N LEU A 19 -16.20 -23.00 7.97
CA LEU A 19 -15.94 -22.58 6.60
C LEU A 19 -15.78 -21.05 6.50
N MET A 20 -16.68 -20.28 7.12
CA MET A 20 -16.58 -18.82 7.14
C MET A 20 -15.27 -18.36 7.79
N VAL A 21 -14.91 -18.91 8.94
CA VAL A 21 -13.65 -18.56 9.63
C VAL A 21 -12.44 -18.86 8.75
N VAL A 22 -12.41 -20.02 8.07
CA VAL A 22 -11.32 -20.39 7.16
C VAL A 22 -11.23 -19.42 5.97
N VAL A 23 -12.37 -19.08 5.36
CA VAL A 23 -12.42 -18.13 4.23
C VAL A 23 -11.92 -16.76 4.66
N THR A 24 -12.41 -16.23 5.78
CA THR A 24 -11.96 -14.94 6.31
C THR A 24 -10.47 -14.97 6.65
N TRP A 25 -9.99 -16.05 7.29
CA TRP A 25 -8.58 -16.20 7.64
C TRP A 25 -7.67 -16.21 6.41
N LEU A 26 -8.02 -17.00 5.38
CA LEU A 26 -7.28 -17.04 4.11
C LEU A 26 -7.29 -15.68 3.40
N SER A 27 -8.43 -14.98 3.43
CA SER A 27 -8.55 -13.64 2.85
C SER A 27 -7.61 -12.64 3.54
N VAL A 28 -7.59 -12.65 4.88
CA VAL A 28 -6.70 -11.77 5.68
C VAL A 28 -5.23 -12.10 5.44
N LEU A 29 -4.85 -13.38 5.37
CA LEU A 29 -3.46 -13.76 5.09
C LEU A 29 -2.98 -13.27 3.72
N ASN A 30 -3.82 -13.39 2.68
CA ASN A 30 -3.49 -12.93 1.33
C ASN A 30 -3.33 -11.40 1.27
N PHE A 31 -4.03 -10.65 2.12
CA PHE A 31 -3.96 -9.18 2.16
C PHE A 31 -2.71 -8.64 2.86
N ARG A 32 -1.94 -9.46 3.59
CA ARG A 32 -0.77 -8.97 4.35
C ARG A 32 0.33 -8.39 3.46
N GLN A 33 0.63 -9.02 2.31
CA GLN A 33 1.67 -8.55 1.39
C GLN A 33 1.27 -7.23 0.72
N LEU A 34 0.03 -7.14 0.23
CA LEU A 34 -0.53 -5.89 -0.29
C LEU A 34 -0.44 -4.76 0.74
N ASN A 35 -0.85 -5.04 1.97
CA ASN A 35 -0.84 -4.06 3.04
C ASN A 35 0.59 -3.56 3.32
N ASN A 36 1.60 -4.43 3.22
CA ASN A 36 3.00 -4.03 3.37
C ASN A 36 3.44 -3.04 2.27
N GLN A 37 3.19 -3.36 1.00
CA GLN A 37 3.61 -2.52 -0.13
C GLN A 37 2.91 -1.16 -0.15
N VAL A 38 1.62 -1.13 0.16
CA VAL A 38 0.86 0.13 0.26
C VAL A 38 1.38 1.00 1.40
N ARG A 39 1.69 0.42 2.56
CA ARG A 39 2.27 1.18 3.69
C ARG A 39 3.67 1.67 3.39
N ALA A 40 4.54 0.85 2.77
CA ALA A 40 5.87 1.28 2.34
C ALA A 40 5.80 2.49 1.39
N LEU A 41 4.86 2.49 0.44
CA LEU A 41 4.62 3.61 -0.47
C LEU A 41 4.09 4.86 0.24
N SER A 42 3.01 4.71 1.00
CA SER A 42 2.28 5.81 1.63
C SER A 42 3.09 6.48 2.74
N ASP A 43 3.71 5.67 3.59
CA ASP A 43 4.29 6.14 4.84
C ASP A 43 5.75 6.58 4.66
N TRP A 44 6.46 6.03 3.65
CA TRP A 44 7.89 6.25 3.48
C TRP A 44 8.29 6.73 2.08
N TYR A 45 7.99 5.98 1.02
CA TYR A 45 8.57 6.26 -0.31
C TYR A 45 8.00 7.53 -0.95
N LEU A 46 6.67 7.74 -0.90
CA LEU A 46 6.05 8.95 -1.45
C LEU A 46 6.43 10.22 -0.67
N PRO A 47 6.39 10.25 0.68
CA PRO A 47 6.87 11.40 1.44
C PRO A 47 8.35 11.72 1.17
N LEU A 48 9.21 10.70 1.09
CA LEU A 48 10.63 10.88 0.79
C LEU A 48 10.84 11.44 -0.62
N GLN A 49 10.11 10.94 -1.61
CA GLN A 49 10.11 11.47 -2.97
C GLN A 49 9.66 12.93 -3.02
N GLN A 50 8.63 13.31 -2.26
CA GLN A 50 8.17 14.71 -2.16
C GLN A 50 9.22 15.63 -1.53
N GLN A 51 9.93 15.17 -0.50
CA GLN A 51 11.01 15.94 0.10
C GLN A 51 12.16 16.16 -0.87
N VAL A 52 12.62 15.12 -1.58
CA VAL A 52 13.70 15.25 -2.57
C VAL A 52 13.27 16.14 -3.75
N ALA A 53 12.03 16.05 -4.21
CA ALA A 53 11.50 16.98 -5.22
C ALA A 53 11.50 18.44 -4.71
N SER A 54 11.22 18.66 -3.42
CA SER A 54 11.29 19.99 -2.80
C SER A 54 12.73 20.50 -2.74
N VAL A 55 13.71 19.63 -2.45
CA VAL A 55 15.14 19.96 -2.51
C VAL A 55 15.53 20.38 -3.93
N GLU A 56 15.12 19.62 -4.95
CA GLU A 56 15.38 19.97 -6.35
C GLU A 56 14.82 21.35 -6.70
N ILE A 57 13.58 21.64 -6.32
CA ILE A 57 12.97 22.96 -6.57
C ILE A 57 13.78 24.07 -5.90
N LEU A 58 14.22 23.89 -4.65
CA LEU A 58 15.02 24.88 -3.92
C LEU A 58 16.40 25.09 -4.57
N ILE A 59 17.06 24.02 -5.00
CA ILE A 59 18.34 24.08 -5.70
C ILE A 59 18.18 24.80 -7.05
N ARG A 60 17.14 24.49 -7.83
CA ARG A 60 16.85 25.20 -9.09
C ARG A 60 16.60 26.69 -8.85
N GLN A 61 15.85 27.05 -7.81
CA GLN A 61 15.66 28.44 -7.42
C GLN A 61 16.97 29.11 -6.99
N GLN A 62 17.82 28.39 -6.25
CA GLN A 62 19.15 28.86 -5.87
C GLN A 62 20.00 29.16 -7.12
N MET A 63 20.01 28.28 -8.13
CA MET A 63 20.69 28.52 -9.40
C MET A 63 20.14 29.74 -10.14
N VAL A 64 18.83 29.97 -10.13
CA VAL A 64 18.23 31.17 -10.75
C VAL A 64 18.71 32.45 -10.06
N HIS A 65 18.81 32.47 -8.73
CA HIS A 65 19.37 33.62 -8.00
C HIS A 65 20.84 33.86 -8.37
N MET A 66 21.64 32.80 -8.48
CA MET A 66 23.02 32.87 -8.96
C MET A 66 23.08 33.49 -10.36
N GLU A 67 22.30 32.99 -11.31
CA GLU A 67 22.27 33.48 -12.69
C GLU A 67 21.86 34.97 -12.77
N ARG A 68 20.92 35.41 -11.92
CA ARG A 68 20.53 36.82 -11.82
C ARG A 68 21.64 37.70 -11.26
N VAL A 69 22.40 37.23 -10.28
CA VAL A 69 23.57 37.96 -9.77
C VAL A 69 24.64 38.07 -10.85
N LEU A 70 24.95 36.98 -11.55
CA LEU A 70 25.91 36.98 -12.66
C LEU A 70 25.50 37.99 -13.74
N ALA A 71 24.24 37.93 -14.19
CA ALA A 71 23.72 38.86 -15.19
C ALA A 71 23.71 40.31 -14.69
N GLY A 72 23.40 40.55 -13.41
CA GLY A 72 23.40 41.88 -12.80
C GLY A 72 24.79 42.51 -12.69
N MET A 73 25.84 41.69 -12.53
CA MET A 73 27.24 42.15 -12.49
C MET A 73 27.78 42.54 -13.87
N GLU A 74 27.26 41.94 -14.96
CA GLU A 74 27.68 42.24 -16.33
C GLU A 74 27.13 43.59 -16.87
N VAL A 75 26.16 44.21 -16.17
CA VAL A 75 25.55 45.49 -16.57
C VAL A 75 26.53 46.64 -16.31
N ALA A 76 26.52 47.67 -17.16
CA ALA A 76 27.42 48.84 -17.08
C ALA A 76 27.38 49.60 -15.74
N ARG A 77 26.29 49.48 -14.97
CA ARG A 77 26.13 50.02 -13.60
C ARG A 77 25.34 49.01 -12.76
N PRO A 78 26.03 48.11 -12.03
CA PRO A 78 25.36 47.15 -11.16
C PRO A 78 24.62 47.85 -10.03
N ASP A 79 23.40 47.40 -9.72
CA ASP A 79 22.61 47.87 -8.56
C ASP A 79 22.97 47.04 -7.31
N PRO A 80 23.64 47.63 -6.30
CA PRO A 80 24.06 46.91 -5.11
C PRO A 80 22.89 46.33 -4.30
N GLU A 81 21.74 47.01 -4.25
CA GLU A 81 20.58 46.52 -3.51
C GLU A 81 19.93 45.31 -4.20
N PHE A 82 19.92 45.31 -5.54
CA PHE A 82 19.48 44.14 -6.31
C PHE A 82 20.41 42.94 -6.07
N LEU A 83 21.72 43.13 -6.20
CA LEU A 83 22.70 42.05 -6.02
C LEU A 83 22.64 41.46 -4.60
N ALA A 84 22.53 42.31 -3.57
CA ALA A 84 22.39 41.87 -2.18
C ALA A 84 21.11 41.07 -1.96
N ARG A 85 19.97 41.50 -2.53
CA ARG A 85 18.70 40.77 -2.43
C ARG A 85 18.77 39.39 -3.09
N GLU A 86 19.31 39.31 -4.31
CA GLU A 86 19.44 38.04 -5.02
C GLU A 86 20.47 37.11 -4.32
N SER A 87 21.57 37.66 -3.79
CA SER A 87 22.53 36.88 -2.98
C SER A 87 21.90 36.34 -1.70
N ASN A 88 21.10 37.13 -0.98
CA ASN A 88 20.36 36.64 0.19
C ASN A 88 19.35 35.55 -0.19
N GLY A 89 18.69 35.69 -1.35
CA GLY A 89 17.82 34.66 -1.92
C GLY A 89 18.55 33.35 -2.17
N PHE A 90 19.74 33.42 -2.77
CA PHE A 90 20.64 32.28 -2.97
C PHE A 90 20.96 31.58 -1.63
N ASP A 91 21.37 32.35 -0.62
CA ASP A 91 21.77 31.80 0.69
C ASP A 91 20.61 31.08 1.38
N MET A 92 19.45 31.74 1.45
CA MET A 92 18.25 31.20 2.08
C MET A 92 17.80 29.90 1.41
N ARG A 93 17.85 29.80 0.08
CA ARG A 93 17.47 28.57 -0.63
C ARG A 93 18.44 27.43 -0.35
N GLY A 94 19.74 27.71 -0.27
CA GLY A 94 20.74 26.73 0.12
C GLY A 94 20.50 26.15 1.52
N VAL A 95 20.24 27.02 2.51
CA VAL A 95 19.96 26.58 3.90
C VAL A 95 18.67 25.76 3.99
N ASN A 96 17.60 26.20 3.30
CA ASN A 96 16.34 25.46 3.30
C ASN A 96 16.48 24.08 2.65
N ALA A 97 17.27 23.97 1.57
CA ALA A 97 17.53 22.69 0.92
C ALA A 97 18.20 21.70 1.89
N ASP A 98 19.18 22.16 2.67
CA ASP A 98 19.88 21.34 3.66
C ASP A 98 18.97 20.86 4.77
N GLN A 99 18.11 21.73 5.28
CA GLN A 99 17.15 21.36 6.30
C GLN A 99 16.21 20.23 5.84
N ILE A 100 15.81 20.25 4.56
CA ILE A 100 14.99 19.19 3.98
C ILE A 100 15.82 17.91 3.78
N VAL A 101 17.07 18.00 3.31
CA VAL A 101 17.96 16.82 3.20
C VAL A 101 18.19 16.16 4.57
N ASP A 102 18.47 16.95 5.61
CA ASP A 102 18.61 16.46 6.98
C ASP A 102 17.31 15.80 7.48
N SER A 103 16.15 16.35 7.12
CA SER A 103 14.85 15.76 7.42
C SER A 103 14.61 14.46 6.67
N SER A 104 15.05 14.38 5.41
CA SER A 104 14.97 13.17 4.58
C SER A 104 15.84 12.06 5.16
N LEU A 105 17.04 12.40 5.66
CA LEU A 105 17.93 11.47 6.35
C LEU A 105 17.34 10.95 7.66
N ARG A 106 16.68 11.80 8.46
CA ARG A 106 15.97 11.36 9.67
C ARG A 106 14.84 10.40 9.32
N MET A 107 14.02 10.74 8.32
CA MET A 107 12.93 9.89 7.84
C MET A 107 13.45 8.53 7.36
N LEU A 108 14.58 8.50 6.65
CA LEU A 108 15.22 7.25 6.21
C LEU A 108 15.69 6.41 7.41
N GLY A 109 16.30 7.02 8.42
CA GLY A 109 16.69 6.33 9.64
C GLY A 109 15.50 5.77 10.44
N GLU A 110 14.39 6.50 10.51
CA GLU A 110 13.15 6.03 11.14
C GLU A 110 12.54 4.85 10.36
N ALA A 111 12.56 4.90 9.03
CA ALA A 111 12.10 3.82 8.17
C ALA A 111 12.93 2.55 8.38
N GLU A 112 14.26 2.66 8.42
CA GLU A 112 15.16 1.52 8.61
C GLU A 112 15.02 0.84 9.99
N ALA A 113 14.62 1.62 11.00
CA ALA A 113 14.38 1.15 12.36
C ALA A 113 13.05 0.39 12.51
N GLN A 114 12.10 0.57 11.59
CA GLN A 114 10.86 -0.21 11.59
C GLN A 114 11.13 -1.68 11.24
N GLN A 115 10.45 -2.57 11.99
CA GLN A 115 10.48 -4.01 11.79
C GLN A 115 9.15 -4.57 11.28
N ASP A 116 8.08 -3.78 11.33
CA ASP A 116 6.73 -4.18 10.92
C ASP A 116 6.48 -4.03 9.41
N ILE A 117 7.33 -3.27 8.71
CA ILE A 117 7.26 -3.06 7.26
C ILE A 117 8.51 -3.62 6.59
N GLU A 118 8.33 -4.50 5.61
CA GLU A 118 9.41 -4.93 4.73
C GLU A 118 9.68 -3.81 3.70
N LEU A 119 10.85 -3.19 3.83
CA LEU A 119 11.35 -2.14 2.94
C LEU A 119 12.51 -2.65 2.09
N ASP A 120 12.75 -2.00 0.95
CA ASP A 120 13.93 -2.26 0.11
C ASP A 120 15.18 -1.63 0.75
N ARG A 121 15.73 -2.35 1.74
CA ARG A 121 16.90 -1.91 2.51
C ARG A 121 18.13 -1.63 1.65
N VAL A 122 18.27 -2.30 0.50
CA VAL A 122 19.40 -2.09 -0.40
C VAL A 122 19.28 -0.72 -1.05
N THR A 123 18.12 -0.43 -1.63
CA THR A 123 17.87 0.87 -2.27
C THR A 123 17.87 2.01 -1.26
N LEU A 124 17.32 1.81 -0.06
CA LEU A 124 17.38 2.78 1.03
C LEU A 124 18.82 3.06 1.48
N ALA A 125 19.68 2.04 1.60
CA ALA A 125 21.08 2.24 1.94
C ALA A 125 21.84 3.04 0.86
N VAL A 126 21.47 2.88 -0.42
CA VAL A 126 22.01 3.71 -1.50
C VAL A 126 21.54 5.16 -1.34
N LEU A 127 20.25 5.38 -1.08
CA LEU A 127 19.71 6.72 -0.82
C LEU A 127 20.36 7.40 0.39
N GLY A 128 20.64 6.65 1.45
CA GLY A 128 21.39 7.13 2.63
C GLY A 128 22.80 7.63 2.31
N LYS A 129 23.39 7.22 1.18
CA LYS A 129 24.66 7.75 0.66
C LYS A 129 24.49 8.89 -0.34
N GLN A 130 23.41 8.88 -1.12
CA GLN A 130 23.15 9.89 -2.14
C GLN A 130 22.63 11.21 -1.55
N LEU A 131 21.80 11.16 -0.50
CA LEU A 131 21.31 12.37 0.17
C LEU A 131 22.44 13.26 0.72
N PRO A 132 23.46 12.73 1.44
CA PRO A 132 24.61 13.52 1.86
C PRO A 132 25.49 13.98 0.68
N ALA A 133 25.50 13.25 -0.44
CA ALA A 133 26.24 13.65 -1.64
C ALA A 133 25.62 14.91 -2.28
N ILE A 134 24.28 15.00 -2.35
CA ILE A 134 23.58 16.22 -2.77
C ILE A 134 23.98 17.39 -1.87
N GLN A 135 23.92 17.20 -0.55
CA GLN A 135 24.28 18.23 0.43
C GLN A 135 25.72 18.71 0.19
N THR A 136 26.67 17.78 0.07
CA THR A 136 28.09 18.10 -0.16
C THR A 136 28.30 18.88 -1.46
N ALA A 137 27.74 18.39 -2.58
CA ALA A 137 27.84 19.08 -3.87
C ALA A 137 27.27 20.50 -3.80
N ARG A 138 26.13 20.67 -3.12
CA ARG A 138 25.46 21.97 -2.96
C ARG A 138 26.26 22.91 -2.03
N GLN A 139 26.98 22.39 -1.03
CA GLN A 139 27.94 23.19 -0.23
C GLN A 139 29.08 23.70 -1.09
N HIS A 140 29.68 22.84 -1.92
CA HIS A 140 30.75 23.23 -2.82
C HIS A 140 30.28 24.27 -3.84
N PHE A 141 29.09 24.09 -4.41
CA PHE A 141 28.45 25.08 -5.28
C PHE A 141 28.24 26.42 -4.56
N HIS A 142 27.71 26.41 -3.33
CA HIS A 142 27.51 27.62 -2.53
C HIS A 142 28.83 28.34 -2.25
N MET A 143 29.86 27.61 -1.80
CA MET A 143 31.18 28.18 -1.52
C MET A 143 31.83 28.76 -2.79
N SER A 144 31.70 28.07 -3.92
CA SER A 144 32.26 28.53 -5.20
C SER A 144 31.58 29.80 -5.68
N PHE A 145 30.27 29.95 -5.42
CA PHE A 145 29.56 31.19 -5.74
C PHE A 145 30.04 32.36 -4.85
N ARG A 146 30.26 32.11 -3.55
CA ARG A 146 30.84 33.11 -2.65
C ARG A 146 32.24 33.54 -3.08
N GLN A 147 33.09 32.58 -3.45
CA GLN A 147 34.43 32.89 -3.97
C GLN A 147 34.33 33.74 -5.25
N PHE A 148 33.39 33.41 -6.15
CA PHE A 148 33.17 34.20 -7.35
C PHE A 148 32.81 35.65 -7.03
N GLN A 149 31.89 35.88 -6.08
CA GLN A 149 31.49 37.22 -5.66
C GLN A 149 32.67 38.04 -5.13
N ILE A 150 33.52 37.44 -4.29
CA ILE A 150 34.71 38.09 -3.72
C ILE A 150 35.70 38.49 -4.82
N GLU A 151 36.04 37.58 -5.73
CA GLU A 151 37.00 37.84 -6.80
C GLU A 151 36.49 38.87 -7.81
N ALA A 152 35.18 38.90 -8.06
CA ALA A 152 34.53 39.91 -8.89
C ALA A 152 34.62 41.30 -8.26
N GLU A 153 34.54 41.42 -6.94
CA GLU A 153 34.74 42.69 -6.22
C GLU A 153 36.21 43.14 -6.23
N GLU A 154 37.16 42.21 -6.15
CA GLU A 154 38.60 42.50 -6.23
C GLU A 154 39.07 42.88 -7.65
N GLY A 155 38.29 42.55 -8.68
CA GLY A 155 38.48 43.02 -10.05
C GLY A 155 39.64 42.38 -10.80
N THR A 156 39.98 41.11 -10.51
CA THR A 156 41.06 40.39 -11.19
C THR A 156 40.53 39.49 -12.34
N PRO A 157 40.62 39.89 -13.64
CA PRO A 157 39.83 39.26 -14.71
C PRO A 157 40.19 37.78 -14.97
N ARG A 158 41.45 37.40 -14.72
CA ARG A 158 41.89 36.01 -14.87
C ARG A 158 41.37 35.12 -13.74
N SER A 159 41.35 35.62 -12.52
CA SER A 159 40.86 34.88 -11.34
C SER A 159 39.35 34.70 -11.44
N GLU A 160 38.63 35.78 -11.77
CA GLU A 160 37.19 35.77 -11.98
C GLU A 160 36.76 34.68 -12.98
N LYS A 161 37.43 34.58 -14.13
CA LYS A 161 37.13 33.55 -15.13
C LYS A 161 37.34 32.13 -14.58
N ILE A 162 38.44 31.89 -13.86
CA ILE A 162 38.76 30.58 -13.29
C ILE A 162 37.69 30.16 -12.27
N VAL A 163 37.28 31.09 -11.40
CA VAL A 163 36.28 30.82 -10.38
C VAL A 163 34.88 30.69 -10.98
N ARG A 164 34.55 31.45 -12.02
CA ARG A 164 33.32 31.28 -12.80
C ARG A 164 33.25 29.89 -13.45
N ASP A 165 34.33 29.44 -14.08
CA ASP A 165 34.37 28.10 -14.68
C ASP A 165 34.26 26.99 -13.61
N ALA A 166 34.83 27.20 -12.42
CA ALA A 166 34.65 26.29 -11.28
C ALA A 166 33.21 26.26 -10.78
N LEU A 167 32.59 27.43 -10.59
CA LEU A 167 31.20 27.57 -10.20
C LEU A 167 30.25 26.82 -11.14
N LEU A 168 30.45 26.95 -12.47
CA LEU A 168 29.62 26.24 -13.45
C LEU A 168 29.79 24.72 -13.36
N ARG A 169 31.00 24.21 -13.11
CA ARG A 169 31.21 22.77 -12.87
C ARG A 169 30.53 22.27 -11.59
N GLU A 170 30.58 23.06 -10.52
CA GLU A 170 29.89 22.71 -9.28
C GLU A 170 28.36 22.74 -9.47
N LYS A 171 27.82 23.69 -10.25
CA LYS A 171 26.42 23.69 -10.65
C LYS A 171 26.03 22.37 -11.34
N ASP A 172 26.78 21.98 -12.37
CA ASP A 172 26.53 20.73 -13.11
C ASP A 172 26.63 19.50 -12.20
N THR A 173 27.59 19.50 -11.27
CA THR A 173 27.76 18.41 -10.29
C THR A 173 26.53 18.28 -9.40
N VAL A 174 26.00 19.40 -8.89
CA VAL A 174 24.76 19.40 -8.09
C VAL A 174 23.59 18.86 -8.90
N ASP A 175 23.42 19.29 -10.15
CA ASP A 175 22.36 18.81 -11.06
C ASP A 175 22.43 17.29 -11.29
N VAL A 176 23.64 16.74 -11.38
CA VAL A 176 23.84 15.29 -11.54
C VAL A 176 23.48 14.52 -10.27
N GLU A 177 23.93 14.97 -9.09
CA GLU A 177 23.66 14.26 -7.82
C GLU A 177 22.18 14.28 -7.44
N ILE A 178 21.48 15.41 -7.68
CA ILE A 178 20.03 15.47 -7.46
C ILE A 178 19.28 14.57 -8.45
N GLY A 179 19.68 14.54 -9.72
CA GLY A 179 19.10 13.68 -10.75
C GLY A 179 19.20 12.19 -10.39
N LYS A 180 20.39 11.72 -9.97
CA LYS A 180 20.58 10.34 -9.52
C LYS A 180 19.62 9.96 -8.39
N THR A 181 19.46 10.84 -7.41
CA THR A 181 18.60 10.57 -6.24
C THR A 181 17.12 10.51 -6.64
N ILE A 182 16.69 11.42 -7.51
CA ILE A 182 15.33 11.42 -8.07
C ILE A 182 15.06 10.14 -8.87
N ASP A 183 16.00 9.72 -9.71
CA ASP A 183 15.86 8.50 -10.52
C ASP A 183 15.72 7.25 -9.64
N ILE A 184 16.52 7.15 -8.57
CA ILE A 184 16.43 6.05 -7.61
C ILE A 184 15.07 6.03 -6.93
N LEU A 185 14.57 7.18 -6.46
CA LEU A 185 13.27 7.28 -5.79
C LEU A 185 12.11 7.01 -6.74
N ASN A 186 12.13 7.58 -7.95
CA ASN A 186 11.12 7.32 -8.97
C ASN A 186 11.04 5.84 -9.29
N LYS A 187 12.19 5.19 -9.47
CA LYS A 187 12.25 3.75 -9.73
C LYS A 187 11.72 2.94 -8.54
N LEU A 188 12.16 3.24 -7.31
CA LEU A 188 11.70 2.56 -6.10
C LEU A 188 10.18 2.67 -5.93
N THR A 189 9.63 3.89 -6.05
CA THR A 189 8.20 4.14 -5.94
C THR A 189 7.44 3.44 -7.07
N GLN A 190 7.91 3.53 -8.31
CA GLN A 190 7.26 2.91 -9.46
C GLN A 190 7.24 1.38 -9.36
N ASP A 191 8.38 0.76 -9.05
CA ASP A 191 8.51 -0.69 -8.92
C ASP A 191 7.61 -1.20 -7.78
N THR A 192 7.61 -0.51 -6.63
CA THR A 192 6.74 -0.88 -5.50
C THR A 192 5.26 -0.69 -5.83
N ALA A 193 4.89 0.37 -6.56
CA ALA A 193 3.50 0.59 -6.99
C ALA A 193 3.03 -0.46 -8.00
N ILE A 194 3.90 -0.88 -8.92
CA ILE A 194 3.60 -1.97 -9.87
C ILE A 194 3.40 -3.29 -9.12
N GLN A 195 4.27 -3.59 -8.15
CA GLN A 195 4.14 -4.78 -7.31
C GLN A 195 2.83 -4.75 -6.52
N ALA A 196 2.49 -3.62 -5.88
CA ALA A 196 1.24 -3.46 -5.12
C ALA A 196 0.01 -3.74 -5.98
N LYS A 197 0.00 -3.18 -7.19
CA LYS A 197 -1.11 -3.39 -8.15
C LYS A 197 -1.20 -4.82 -8.64
N ALA A 198 -0.07 -5.50 -8.83
CA ALA A 198 -0.05 -6.90 -9.24
C ALA A 198 -0.55 -7.82 -8.11
N GLU A 199 -0.14 -7.55 -6.88
CA GLU A 199 -0.59 -8.27 -5.69
C GLU A 199 -2.08 -8.03 -5.39
N GLU A 200 -2.58 -6.81 -5.58
CA GLU A 200 -4.01 -6.49 -5.46
C GLU A 200 -4.86 -7.35 -6.38
N LYS A 201 -4.47 -7.44 -7.65
CA LYS A 201 -5.18 -8.26 -8.64
C LYS A 201 -5.14 -9.74 -8.27
N ARG A 202 -3.99 -10.24 -7.81
CA ARG A 202 -3.84 -11.63 -7.38
C ARG A 202 -4.68 -11.93 -6.13
N ALA A 203 -4.61 -11.10 -5.10
CA ALA A 203 -5.39 -11.24 -3.87
C ALA A 203 -6.90 -11.19 -4.17
N THR A 204 -7.33 -10.26 -5.02
CA THR A 204 -8.73 -10.15 -5.45
C THR A 204 -9.18 -11.40 -6.21
N ALA A 205 -8.38 -11.90 -7.15
CA ALA A 205 -8.69 -13.12 -7.90
C ALA A 205 -8.79 -14.35 -6.97
N LEU A 206 -7.84 -14.52 -6.04
CA LEU A 206 -7.86 -15.61 -5.05
C LEU A 206 -9.09 -15.51 -4.14
N ASN A 207 -9.46 -14.30 -3.69
CA ASN A 207 -10.67 -14.08 -2.89
C ASN A 207 -11.94 -14.48 -3.66
N TRP A 208 -12.04 -14.16 -4.95
CA TRP A 208 -13.16 -14.60 -5.77
C TRP A 208 -13.21 -16.12 -5.92
N ILE A 209 -12.06 -16.78 -6.12
CA ILE A 209 -11.98 -18.24 -6.21
C ILE A 209 -12.41 -18.90 -4.89
N VAL A 210 -11.87 -18.44 -3.76
CA VAL A 210 -12.22 -18.95 -2.42
C VAL A 210 -13.70 -18.73 -2.13
N THR A 211 -14.24 -17.55 -2.46
CA THR A 211 -15.67 -17.23 -2.29
C THR A 211 -16.56 -18.12 -3.16
N ALA A 212 -16.17 -18.38 -4.40
CA ALA A 212 -16.91 -19.27 -5.30
C ALA A 212 -16.93 -20.72 -4.77
N ILE A 213 -15.80 -21.23 -4.29
CA ILE A 213 -15.70 -22.57 -3.67
C ILE A 213 -16.57 -22.63 -2.41
N ALA A 214 -16.48 -21.63 -1.53
CA ALA A 214 -17.28 -21.57 -0.31
C ALA A 214 -18.79 -21.52 -0.61
N THR A 215 -19.18 -20.75 -1.64
CA THR A 215 -20.58 -20.66 -2.11
C THR A 215 -21.06 -22.00 -2.65
N ALA A 216 -20.26 -22.68 -3.48
CA ALA A 216 -20.59 -23.99 -4.01
C ALA A 216 -20.76 -25.03 -2.89
N LEU A 217 -19.86 -25.05 -1.90
CA LEU A 217 -19.99 -25.90 -0.72
C LEU A 217 -21.25 -25.57 0.09
N GLY A 218 -21.53 -24.28 0.31
CA GLY A 218 -22.75 -23.83 0.97
C GLY A 218 -24.03 -24.29 0.27
N LEU A 219 -24.07 -24.24 -1.07
CA LEU A 219 -25.20 -24.75 -1.86
C LEU A 219 -25.34 -26.27 -1.76
N ILE A 220 -24.23 -27.01 -1.77
CA ILE A 220 -24.23 -28.47 -1.57
C ILE A 220 -24.80 -28.80 -0.18
N PHE A 221 -24.37 -28.09 0.86
CA PHE A 221 -24.89 -28.26 2.22
C PHE A 221 -26.37 -27.91 2.32
N ALA A 222 -26.82 -26.80 1.70
CA ALA A 222 -28.22 -26.42 1.68
C ALA A 222 -29.10 -27.48 0.98
N GLY A 223 -28.62 -28.04 -0.13
CA GLY A 223 -29.28 -29.16 -0.81
C GLY A 223 -29.36 -30.41 0.06
N PHE A 224 -28.29 -30.72 0.80
CA PHE A 224 -28.26 -31.83 1.76
C PHE A 224 -29.25 -31.61 2.92
N VAL A 225 -29.31 -30.42 3.52
CA VAL A 225 -30.29 -30.06 4.56
C VAL A 225 -31.71 -30.20 4.04
N THR A 226 -31.97 -29.71 2.84
CA THR A 226 -33.30 -29.75 2.24
C THR A 226 -33.79 -31.20 2.11
N ARG A 227 -32.95 -32.08 1.55
CA ARG A 227 -33.31 -33.49 1.36
C ARG A 227 -33.35 -34.31 2.66
N SER A 228 -32.49 -34.02 3.62
CA SER A 228 -32.34 -34.83 4.84
C SER A 228 -33.25 -34.41 5.99
N LEU A 229 -33.68 -33.14 6.04
CA LEU A 229 -34.48 -32.59 7.14
C LEU A 229 -35.77 -31.92 6.64
N VAL A 230 -35.68 -31.02 5.67
CA VAL A 230 -36.85 -30.21 5.26
C VAL A 230 -37.90 -31.05 4.53
N ASP A 231 -37.49 -31.90 3.59
CA ASP A 231 -38.41 -32.74 2.80
C ASP A 231 -39.18 -33.76 3.66
N PRO A 232 -38.55 -34.54 4.57
CA PRO A 232 -39.30 -35.45 5.43
C PRO A 232 -40.24 -34.72 6.41
N VAL A 233 -39.83 -33.57 6.96
CA VAL A 233 -40.69 -32.75 7.82
C VAL A 233 -41.91 -32.24 7.04
N LYS A 234 -41.72 -31.76 5.80
CA LYS A 234 -42.84 -31.35 4.93
C LYS A 234 -43.81 -32.50 4.66
N ARG A 235 -43.30 -33.72 4.44
CA ARG A 235 -44.14 -34.92 4.25
C ARG A 235 -44.94 -35.27 5.51
N LEU A 236 -44.34 -35.18 6.69
CA LEU A 236 -45.02 -35.36 7.98
C LEU A 236 -46.15 -34.36 8.19
N VAL A 237 -45.89 -33.08 7.94
CA VAL A 237 -46.92 -32.03 8.01
C VAL A 237 -48.05 -32.29 7.00
N GLY A 238 -47.70 -32.67 5.76
CA GLY A 238 -48.67 -33.00 4.72
C GLY A 238 -49.56 -34.20 5.08
N GLY A 239 -48.97 -35.30 5.56
CA GLY A 239 -49.72 -36.48 5.98
C GLY A 239 -50.64 -36.20 7.16
N THR A 240 -50.16 -35.41 8.14
CA THR A 240 -51.00 -35.01 9.29
C THR A 240 -52.23 -34.22 8.85
N ARG A 241 -52.07 -33.27 7.91
CA ARG A 241 -53.19 -32.51 7.35
C ARG A 241 -54.18 -33.36 6.56
N ALA A 242 -53.71 -34.41 5.89
CA ALA A 242 -54.58 -35.31 5.14
C ALA A 242 -55.46 -36.14 6.09
N VAL A 243 -54.87 -36.66 7.17
CA VAL A 243 -55.61 -37.35 8.24
C VAL A 243 -56.64 -36.42 8.90
N GLU A 244 -56.28 -35.15 9.17
CA GLU A 244 -57.21 -34.14 9.67
C GLU A 244 -58.39 -33.88 8.72
N ALA A 245 -58.15 -33.96 7.40
CA ALA A 245 -59.18 -33.84 6.37
C ALA A 245 -60.02 -35.12 6.16
N GLY A 246 -59.76 -36.19 6.93
CA GLY A 246 -60.49 -37.46 6.87
C GLY A 246 -59.91 -38.51 5.92
N ASP A 247 -58.73 -38.28 5.35
CA ASP A 247 -58.02 -39.25 4.51
C ASP A 247 -57.12 -40.16 5.38
N LEU A 248 -57.60 -41.37 5.67
CA LEU A 248 -56.93 -42.36 6.53
C LEU A 248 -56.04 -43.35 5.74
N ASP A 249 -56.04 -43.31 4.42
CA ASP A 249 -55.20 -44.19 3.58
C ASP A 249 -53.80 -43.61 3.32
N VAL A 250 -53.42 -42.54 4.04
CA VAL A 250 -52.14 -41.85 3.86
C VAL A 250 -51.01 -42.55 4.59
N GLU A 251 -50.01 -43.00 3.84
CA GLU A 251 -48.75 -43.56 4.36
C GLU A 251 -47.55 -42.66 4.08
N ILE A 252 -46.76 -42.38 5.12
CA ILE A 252 -45.51 -41.63 4.98
C ILE A 252 -44.35 -42.59 4.73
N LEU A 253 -43.78 -42.52 3.53
CA LEU A 253 -42.59 -43.29 3.16
C LEU A 253 -41.36 -42.88 3.98
N VAL A 254 -40.87 -43.81 4.79
CA VAL A 254 -39.65 -43.65 5.60
C VAL A 254 -38.41 -43.92 4.75
N ARG A 255 -37.58 -42.89 4.55
CA ARG A 255 -36.29 -43.02 3.84
C ARG A 255 -35.08 -42.62 4.69
N THR A 256 -35.29 -42.11 5.90
CA THR A 256 -34.21 -41.73 6.82
C THR A 256 -34.01 -42.79 7.90
N HIS A 257 -32.94 -42.66 8.69
CA HIS A 257 -32.60 -43.60 9.79
C HIS A 257 -32.45 -42.88 11.15
N ASP A 258 -32.97 -41.66 11.26
CA ASP A 258 -32.89 -40.76 12.41
C ASP A 258 -34.23 -40.66 13.17
N GLU A 259 -34.40 -39.66 14.04
CA GLU A 259 -35.67 -39.48 14.77
C GLU A 259 -36.84 -39.18 13.81
N LEU A 260 -36.62 -38.63 12.61
CA LEU A 260 -37.68 -38.45 11.62
C LEU A 260 -38.23 -39.79 11.13
N ALA A 261 -37.38 -40.81 11.03
CA ALA A 261 -37.81 -42.16 10.70
C ALA A 261 -38.69 -42.76 11.80
N THR A 262 -38.27 -42.55 13.05
CA THR A 262 -39.03 -43.03 14.23
C THR A 262 -40.40 -42.34 14.31
N LEU A 263 -40.44 -41.03 14.03
CA LEU A 263 -41.66 -40.24 14.03
C LEU A 263 -42.61 -40.65 12.90
N ALA A 264 -42.09 -40.86 11.68
CA ALA A 264 -42.88 -41.32 10.54
C ALA A 264 -43.44 -42.74 10.74
N THR A 265 -42.65 -43.67 11.29
CA THR A 265 -43.16 -45.01 11.64
C THR A 265 -44.25 -44.94 12.71
N SER A 266 -44.07 -44.10 13.73
CA SER A 266 -45.07 -43.92 14.80
C SER A 266 -46.35 -43.28 14.25
N PHE A 267 -46.23 -42.31 13.33
CA PHE A 267 -47.36 -41.72 12.62
C PHE A 267 -48.15 -42.76 11.82
N ASN A 268 -47.48 -43.56 10.98
CA ASN A 268 -48.15 -44.58 10.17
C ASN A 268 -48.89 -45.60 11.06
N HIS A 269 -48.29 -46.02 12.18
CA HIS A 269 -48.95 -46.91 13.14
C HIS A 269 -50.21 -46.31 13.78
N MET A 270 -50.20 -45.00 14.06
CA MET A 270 -51.36 -44.30 14.61
C MET A 270 -52.49 -44.22 13.58
N VAL A 271 -52.18 -43.92 12.31
CA VAL A 271 -53.18 -43.81 11.24
C VAL A 271 -53.85 -45.16 10.97
N VAL A 272 -53.10 -46.27 10.95
CA VAL A 272 -53.65 -47.62 10.79
C VAL A 272 -54.56 -48.04 11.96
N GLY A 273 -54.40 -47.41 13.13
CA GLY A 273 -55.20 -47.69 14.32
C GLY A 273 -56.48 -46.86 14.47
N LEU A 274 -56.72 -45.90 13.58
CA LEU A 274 -57.93 -45.05 13.54
C LEU A 274 -59.02 -45.71 12.68
#